data_AF-A0A3A8MJX7-F1
#
_entry.id   AF-A0A3A8MJX7-F1
#
_cell.length_a   1.000
_cell.length_b   1.000
_cell.length_c   1.000
_cell.angle_alpha   90.00
_cell.angle_beta   90.00
_cell.angle_gamma   90.00
#
_symmetry.space_group_name_H-M   'P 1'
#
loop_
_entity.id
_entity.type
_entity.pdbx_description
1 polymer ?
#
loop_
_entity_poly.entity_id
_entity_poly.type
_entity_poly.pdbx_seq_one_letter_code
_entity_poly.pdbx_strand_id
1 'polypeptide(L)'
;YNIGGHNELANIDVVRTVCAILDRLRPRADGRPYAEQISSVADRPGHDKRYAIDATRIGDELGWTPAETFATGLEKTVRWYLDNDAWWRPLVEEKAAERRGIAA
;
A
#
# COMPACT_ATOMS: atom_id res chain seq x y z
N TYR A 1 -22.42 -8.87 -5.21
CA TYR A 1 -21.40 -8.83 -6.28
C TYR A 1 -20.03 -8.67 -5.64
N ASN A 2 -19.05 -9.51 -5.97
CA ASN A 2 -17.67 -9.27 -5.57
C ASN A 2 -17.12 -8.04 -6.31
N ILE A 3 -16.27 -7.25 -5.65
CA ILE A 3 -15.64 -6.05 -6.22
C ILE A 3 -14.13 -6.21 -6.07
N GLY A 4 -13.39 -6.14 -7.18
CA GLY A 4 -11.95 -6.36 -7.18
C GLY A 4 -11.29 -5.89 -8.47
N GLY A 5 -10.06 -5.37 -8.37
CA GLY A 5 -9.35 -4.78 -9.51
C GLY A 5 -8.46 -5.74 -10.31
N HIS A 6 -8.52 -7.06 -10.06
CA HIS A 6 -7.60 -8.06 -10.65
C HIS A 6 -6.11 -7.73 -10.47
N ASN A 7 -5.74 -7.20 -9.30
CA ASN A 7 -4.37 -6.76 -9.00
C ASN A 7 -3.78 -7.59 -7.85
N GLU A 8 -3.40 -8.84 -8.13
CA GLU A 8 -2.67 -9.67 -7.17
C GLU A 8 -1.19 -9.28 -7.16
N LEU A 9 -0.68 -8.86 -6.00
CA LEU A 9 0.71 -8.45 -5.82
C LEU A 9 1.23 -8.98 -4.49
N ALA A 10 2.52 -9.34 -4.46
CA ALA A 10 3.20 -9.64 -3.21
C ALA A 10 3.44 -8.34 -2.42
N ASN A 11 3.37 -8.41 -1.09
CA ASN A 11 3.59 -7.26 -0.21
C ASN A 11 4.93 -6.56 -0.49
N ILE A 12 5.99 -7.32 -0.78
CA ILE A 12 7.32 -6.75 -1.06
C ILE A 12 7.35 -5.92 -2.34
N ASP A 13 6.57 -6.28 -3.36
CA ASP A 13 6.54 -5.55 -4.63
C ASP A 13 5.78 -4.23 -4.48
N VAL A 14 4.76 -4.20 -3.62
CA VAL A 14 4.07 -2.97 -3.23
C VAL A 14 5.04 -2.02 -2.52
N VAL A 15 5.79 -2.52 -1.52
CA VAL A 15 6.77 -1.70 -0.77
C VAL A 15 7.84 -1.14 -1.71
N ARG A 16 8.40 -1.97 -2.60
CA ARG A 16 9.39 -1.51 -3.59
C ARG A 16 8.83 -0.43 -4.52
N THR A 17 7.58 -0.57 -4.94
CA THR A 17 6.91 0.44 -5.79
C THR A 17 6.75 1.76 -5.04
N VAL A 18 6.35 1.72 -3.76
CA VAL A 18 6.30 2.92 -2.90
C VAL A 18 7.68 3.58 -2.78
N CYS A 19 8.73 2.80 -2.50
CA CYS A 19 10.10 3.32 -2.42
C CYS A 19 10.51 4.04 -3.72
N ALA A 20 10.29 3.42 -4.87
CA ALA A 20 10.63 4.02 -6.17
C ALA A 20 9.84 5.31 -6.46
N ILE A 21 8.56 5.37 -6.07
CA ILE A 21 7.77 6.60 -6.19
C ILE A 21 8.35 7.70 -5.29
N LEU A 22 8.69 7.38 -4.04
CA LEU A 22 9.26 8.35 -3.10
C LEU A 22 10.66 8.82 -3.52
N ASP A 23 11.51 7.94 -4.05
CA ASP A 23 12.83 8.31 -4.59
C ASP A 23 12.71 9.38 -5.68
N ARG A 24 11.61 9.40 -6.44
CA ARG A 24 11.32 10.44 -7.46
C ARG A 24 10.63 11.68 -6.89
N LEU A 25 9.63 11.51 -6.03
CA LEU A 25 8.78 12.62 -5.59
C LEU A 25 9.34 13.39 -4.39
N ARG A 26 10.08 12.72 -3.52
CA ARG A 26 10.66 13.30 -2.32
C ARG A 26 11.97 12.58 -1.97
N PRO A 27 13.04 12.78 -2.75
CA PRO A 27 14.32 12.12 -2.51
C PRO A 27 14.79 12.30 -1.06
N ARG A 28 15.43 11.27 -0.50
CA ARG A 28 16.01 11.36 0.84
C ARG A 28 17.13 12.39 0.88
N ALA A 29 17.25 13.08 2.02
CA ALA A 29 18.28 14.10 2.22
C ALA A 29 19.71 13.55 2.15
N ASP A 30 19.90 12.26 2.44
CA ASP A 30 21.19 11.56 2.35
C ASP A 30 21.48 10.97 0.95
N GLY A 31 20.59 11.18 -0.02
CA GLY A 31 20.75 10.70 -1.40
C GLY A 31 20.66 9.19 -1.58
N ARG A 32 20.33 8.43 -0.52
CA ARG A 32 20.21 6.96 -0.57
C ARG A 32 18.79 6.57 -1.01
N PRO A 33 18.61 5.42 -1.70
CA PRO A 33 17.28 4.93 -2.04
C PRO A 33 16.43 4.60 -0.80
N TYR A 34 15.11 4.83 -0.86
CA TYR A 34 14.18 4.39 0.19
C TYR A 34 14.19 2.87 0.41
N ALA A 35 14.48 2.09 -0.64
CA ALA A 35 14.49 0.63 -0.57
C ALA A 35 15.49 0.05 0.44
N GLU A 36 16.53 0.81 0.82
CA GLU A 36 17.50 0.38 1.82
C GLU A 36 16.94 0.39 3.26
N GLN A 37 15.76 0.97 3.48
CA GLN A 37 15.06 0.95 4.76
C GLN A 37 14.16 -0.29 4.92
N ILE A 38 14.09 -1.16 3.90
CA ILE A 38 13.31 -2.40 3.97
C ILE A 38 14.01 -3.38 4.91
N SER A 39 13.28 -3.87 5.91
CA SER A 39 13.74 -4.89 6.84
C SER A 39 12.70 -6.00 7.00
N SER A 40 13.16 -7.25 7.00
CA SER A 40 12.32 -8.38 7.38
C SER A 40 12.07 -8.39 8.89
N VAL A 41 10.87 -8.78 9.28
CA VAL A 41 10.43 -8.85 10.68
C VAL A 41 9.73 -10.19 10.90
N ALA A 42 9.54 -10.58 12.16
CA ALA A 42 8.75 -11.76 12.50
C ALA A 42 7.36 -11.69 11.85
N ASP A 43 6.94 -12.81 11.26
CA ASP A 43 5.65 -12.93 10.58
C ASP A 43 4.48 -12.89 11.57
N ARG A 44 3.30 -12.49 11.09
CA ARG A 44 2.10 -12.45 11.92
C ARG A 44 1.54 -13.88 12.08
N PRO A 45 1.21 -14.33 13.31
CA PRO A 45 0.49 -15.58 13.50
C PRO A 45 -0.85 -15.58 12.76
N GLY A 46 -1.12 -16.65 12.00
CA GLY A 46 -2.35 -16.76 11.19
C GLY A 46 -2.38 -15.86 9.96
N HIS A 47 -1.22 -15.46 9.42
CA HIS A 47 -1.15 -14.62 8.23
C HIS A 47 -1.59 -15.37 6.96
N ASP A 48 -2.79 -15.05 6.48
CA ASP A 48 -3.27 -15.47 5.16
C ASP A 48 -2.34 -14.93 4.05
N LYS A 49 -1.84 -15.83 3.21
CA LYS A 49 -0.79 -15.51 2.24
C LYS A 49 -1.28 -14.96 0.92
N ARG A 50 -2.56 -15.18 0.60
CA ARG A 50 -3.12 -14.81 -0.69
C ARG A 50 -4.60 -14.51 -0.58
N TYR A 51 -4.98 -13.35 -1.10
CA TYR A 51 -6.35 -13.01 -1.42
C TYR A 51 -6.45 -12.69 -2.89
N ALA A 52 -7.49 -13.21 -3.53
CA ALA A 52 -7.79 -12.99 -4.93
C ALA A 52 -9.30 -12.93 -5.09
N ILE A 53 -9.78 -11.95 -5.86
CA ILE A 53 -11.20 -11.75 -6.11
C ILE A 53 -11.45 -11.87 -7.61
N ASP A 54 -12.39 -12.74 -7.97
CA ASP A 54 -13.02 -12.76 -9.28
C ASP A 54 -14.18 -11.76 -9.29
N ALA A 55 -14.05 -10.72 -10.13
CA ALA A 55 -15.05 -9.66 -10.30
C ALA A 55 -15.82 -9.77 -11.64
N THR A 56 -15.77 -10.93 -12.32
CA THR A 56 -16.44 -11.16 -13.61
C THR A 56 -17.93 -10.84 -13.53
N ARG A 57 -18.62 -11.32 -12.49
CA ARG A 57 -20.07 -11.13 -12.33
C ARG A 57 -20.51 -9.66 -12.29
N ILE A 58 -19.75 -8.79 -11.63
CA ILE A 58 -20.11 -7.36 -11.57
C ILE A 58 -19.78 -6.64 -12.88
N GLY A 59 -18.73 -7.08 -13.58
CA GLY A 59 -18.41 -6.59 -14.92
C GLY A 59 -19.50 -6.92 -15.91
N ASP A 60 -19.94 -8.18 -15.94
CA ASP A 60 -20.93 -8.66 -16.90
C ASP A 60 -22.33 -8.09 -16.65
N GLU A 61 -22.81 -8.08 -15.40
CA GLU A 61 -24.18 -7.70 -15.10
C GLU A 61 -24.36 -6.17 -14.96
N LEU A 62 -23.33 -5.44 -14.51
CA LEU A 62 -23.43 -4.01 -14.20
C LEU A 62 -22.47 -3.13 -15.02
N GLY A 63 -21.63 -3.69 -15.88
CA GLY A 63 -20.63 -2.95 -16.65
C GLY A 63 -19.51 -2.34 -15.78
N TRP A 64 -19.33 -2.84 -14.56
CA TRP A 64 -18.34 -2.29 -13.64
C TRP A 64 -16.91 -2.68 -14.07
N THR A 65 -16.01 -1.70 -14.03
CA THR A 65 -14.57 -1.91 -14.22
C THR A 65 -13.80 -0.90 -13.35
N PRO A 66 -12.64 -1.26 -12.78
CA PRO A 66 -11.82 -0.31 -12.04
C PRO A 66 -11.35 0.84 -12.96
N ALA A 67 -11.49 2.09 -12.47
CA ALA A 67 -11.02 3.27 -13.18
C ALA A 67 -9.49 3.45 -13.12
N GLU A 68 -8.84 2.81 -12.14
CA GLU A 68 -7.40 2.94 -11.88
C GLU A 68 -6.71 1.58 -12.03
N THR A 69 -5.48 1.61 -12.52
CA THR A 69 -4.54 0.48 -12.34
C THR A 69 -3.89 0.56 -10.97
N PHE A 70 -3.29 -0.53 -10.49
CA PHE A 70 -2.56 -0.49 -9.22
C PHE A 70 -1.47 0.59 -9.21
N ALA A 71 -0.68 0.70 -10.28
CA ALA A 71 0.41 1.67 -10.38
C ALA A 71 -0.08 3.13 -10.33
N THR A 72 -1.15 3.46 -11.05
CA THR A 72 -1.72 4.81 -11.09
C THR A 72 -2.37 5.19 -9.76
N GLY A 73 -3.13 4.27 -9.16
CA GLY A 73 -3.72 4.47 -7.84
C GLY A 73 -2.67 4.62 -6.73
N LEU A 74 -1.60 3.82 -6.77
CA LEU A 74 -0.54 3.90 -5.75
C LEU A 74 0.26 5.21 -5.84
N GLU A 75 0.57 5.70 -7.05
CA GLU A 75 1.22 7.02 -7.18
C GLU A 75 0.33 8.15 -6.69
N LYS A 76 -0.96 8.14 -7.01
CA LYS A 76 -1.94 9.12 -6.47
C LYS A 76 -2.00 9.05 -4.94
N THR A 77 -1.98 7.85 -4.38
CA THR A 77 -1.97 7.63 -2.93
C THR A 77 -0.72 8.25 -2.30
N VAL A 78 0.48 7.95 -2.81
CA VAL A 78 1.72 8.52 -2.26
C VAL A 78 1.70 10.05 -2.32
N ARG A 79 1.31 10.63 -3.46
CA ARG A 79 1.18 12.10 -3.59
C ARG A 79 0.22 12.68 -2.56
N TRP A 80 -0.95 12.06 -2.39
CA TRP A 80 -1.92 12.50 -1.40
C TRP A 80 -1.33 12.53 0.01
N TYR A 81 -0.58 11.51 0.43
CA TYR A 81 0.08 11.51 1.75
C TYR A 81 1.18 12.58 1.88
N LEU A 82 1.89 12.90 0.79
CA LEU A 82 2.88 13.98 0.79
C LEU A 82 2.23 15.36 0.92
N ASP A 83 1.07 15.55 0.30
CA ASP A 83 0.37 16.84 0.24
C ASP A 83 -0.55 17.10 1.45
N ASN A 84 -0.84 16.08 2.26
CA ASN A 84 -1.85 16.13 3.34
C ASN A 84 -1.27 15.77 4.72
N ASP A 85 -0.09 16.30 5.06
CA ASP A 85 0.57 15.96 6.32
C ASP A 85 -0.17 16.43 7.58
N ALA A 86 -0.82 17.59 7.52
CA ALA A 86 -1.70 18.10 8.58
C ALA A 86 -2.85 17.14 8.91
N TRP A 87 -3.25 16.26 7.98
CA TRP A 87 -4.29 15.27 8.22
C TRP A 87 -3.77 14.03 8.96
N TRP A 88 -2.65 13.44 8.53
CA TRP A 88 -2.17 12.18 9.13
C TRP A 88 -1.25 12.38 10.34
N ARG A 89 -0.52 13.50 10.45
CA ARG A 89 0.43 13.72 11.56
C ARG A 89 -0.23 13.59 12.94
N PRO A 90 -1.39 14.23 13.22
CA PRO A 90 -2.05 14.09 14.52
C PRO A 90 -2.45 12.65 14.84
N LEU A 91 -2.84 11.86 13.83
CA LEU A 91 -3.26 10.47 14.00
C LEU A 91 -2.11 9.54 14.41
N VAL A 92 -0.89 9.84 13.96
CA VAL A 92 0.32 9.09 14.30
C VAL A 92 0.80 9.45 15.70
N GLU A 93 0.77 10.74 16.05
CA GLU A 93 1.16 11.24 17.36
C GLU A 93 0.23 10.73 18.48
N GLU A 94 -1.09 10.69 18.24
CA GLU A 94 -2.08 10.19 19.21
C GLU A 94 -1.91 8.69 19.50
N LYS A 95 -1.51 7.89 18.50
CA LYS A 95 -1.48 6.42 18.62
C LYS A 95 -0.16 5.82 19.08
N ALA A 96 0.84 6.63 19.43
CA ALA A 96 2.15 6.21 19.94
C ALA A 96 2.66 4.88 19.37
N ALA A 97 2.62 4.72 18.03
CA ALA A 97 3.13 3.58 17.25
C ALA A 97 3.23 2.20 17.95
N GLU A 98 2.20 1.77 18.69
CA GLU A 98 2.20 0.42 19.24
C GLU A 98 2.02 -0.58 18.11
N ARG A 99 3.02 -1.45 17.92
CA ARG A 99 2.98 -2.49 16.90
C ARG A 99 1.92 -3.53 17.28
N ARG A 100 0.76 -3.43 16.63
CA ARG A 100 -0.33 -4.40 16.78
C ARG A 100 -0.01 -5.69 16.02
N GLY A 101 -0.28 -6.85 16.65
CA GLY A 101 -0.17 -8.15 15.99
C GLY A 101 1.15 -8.91 16.21
N ILE A 102 1.97 -8.52 17.19
CA ILE A 102 2.97 -9.43 17.77
C ILE A 102 2.19 -10.33 18.74
N ALA A 103 2.27 -11.66 18.58
CA ALA A 103 1.78 -12.55 19.64
C ALA A 103 2.61 -12.30 20.91
N ALA A 104 1.95 -12.35 22.06
CA ALA A 104 2.61 -12.44 23.36
C ALA A 104 3.52 -13.68 23.42
#